data_AF-A0A938U9D1-F1
#
_entry.id   AF-A0A938U9D1-F1
#
_cell.length_a   1.000
_cell.length_b   1.000
_cell.length_c   1.000
_cell.angle_alpha   90.00
_cell.angle_beta   90.00
_cell.angle_gamma   90.00
#
_symmetry.space_group_name_H-M   'P 1'
#
loop_
_entity.id
_entity.type
_entity.pdbx_description
1 polymer ?
#
loop_
_entity_poly.entity_id
_entity_poly.type
_entity_poly.pdbx_seq_one_letter_code
_entity_poly.pdbx_strand_id
1 'polypeptide(L)'
;MFRKILFLFIFLIFSSSMVLAHGDHPKTLKQETDLKEFKNLKEKSIDPKTGLPKTLDPHLFKGKARQAYQIAKEIPEILAQIPCFCDCDVFGHENLLDCFIDQHGAG
;
A
#
# COMPACT_ATOMS: atom_id res chain seq x y z
N MET A 1 -20.56 48.14 23.64
CA MET A 1 -21.19 47.61 22.39
C MET A 1 -20.17 47.16 21.36
N PHE A 2 -19.14 47.95 21.06
CA PHE A 2 -18.10 47.68 20.05
C PHE A 2 -17.42 46.30 20.18
N ARG A 3 -17.11 45.87 21.41
CA ARG A 3 -16.47 44.57 21.67
C ARG A 3 -17.35 43.37 21.28
N LYS A 4 -18.67 43.46 21.43
CA LYS A 4 -19.61 42.38 21.03
C LYS A 4 -19.73 42.28 19.50
N ILE A 5 -19.68 43.42 18.81
CA ILE A 5 -19.69 43.48 17.34
C ILE A 5 -18.38 42.92 16.78
N LEU A 6 -17.24 43.27 17.39
CA LEU A 6 -15.93 42.72 17.01
C LEU A 6 -15.87 41.19 17.19
N PHE A 7 -16.42 40.65 18.28
CA PHE A 7 -16.50 39.20 18.50
C PHE A 7 -17.44 38.50 17.51
N LEU A 8 -18.58 39.11 17.15
CA LEU A 8 -19.48 38.56 16.13
C LEU A 8 -18.85 38.56 14.74
N PHE A 9 -18.09 39.59 14.39
CA PHE A 9 -17.34 39.64 13.14
C PHE A 9 -16.22 38.58 13.10
N ILE A 10 -15.46 38.41 14.20
CA ILE A 10 -14.43 37.37 14.28
C ILE A 10 -15.05 35.97 14.13
N PHE A 11 -16.21 35.73 14.73
CA PHE A 11 -16.93 34.45 14.61
C PHE A 11 -17.46 34.19 13.19
N LEU A 12 -17.94 35.24 12.50
CA LEU A 12 -18.40 35.16 11.11
C LEU A 12 -17.26 34.95 10.09
N ILE A 13 -16.07 35.50 10.36
CA ILE A 13 -14.88 35.29 9.51
C ILE A 13 -14.31 33.88 9.73
N PHE A 14 -14.39 33.34 10.96
CA PHE A 14 -13.90 32.00 11.28
C PHE A 14 -14.76 30.89 10.66
N SER A 15 -16.08 31.07 10.54
CA SER A 15 -16.96 30.06 9.93
C SER A 15 -16.83 29.97 8.40
N SER A 16 -16.46 31.06 7.70
CA SER A 16 -16.29 31.04 6.23
C SER A 16 -15.02 30.31 5.77
N SER A 17 -14.08 30.02 6.67
CA SER A 17 -12.79 29.42 6.30
C SER A 17 -12.82 27.89 6.15
N MET A 18 -13.95 27.22 6.44
CA MET A 18 -14.04 25.75 6.39
C MET A 18 -14.63 25.17 5.09
N VAL A 19 -14.88 25.99 4.06
CA VAL A 19 -15.62 25.54 2.86
C VAL A 19 -14.72 25.00 1.72
N LEU A 20 -13.39 25.04 1.82
CA LEU A 20 -12.50 24.59 0.72
C LEU A 20 -11.45 23.55 1.12
N ALA A 21 -11.82 22.55 1.93
CA ALA A 21 -10.99 21.36 2.16
C ALA A 21 -11.70 20.06 1.74
N HIS A 22 -12.40 20.07 0.61
CA HIS A 22 -12.76 18.84 -0.11
C HIS A 22 -12.17 18.91 -1.52
N GLY A 23 -10.87 18.66 -1.61
CA GLY A 23 -10.29 18.18 -2.85
C GLY A 23 -10.80 16.76 -3.07
N ASP A 24 -11.74 16.60 -3.99
CA ASP A 24 -12.20 15.30 -4.48
C ASP A 24 -11.00 14.50 -4.95
N HIS A 25 -10.58 13.51 -4.15
CA HIS A 25 -9.45 12.65 -4.47
C HIS A 25 -9.98 11.34 -5.07
N PRO A 26 -9.80 11.09 -6.39
CA PRO A 26 -10.16 9.81 -7.02
C PRO A 26 -9.24 8.63 -6.62
N LYS A 27 -8.37 8.81 -5.61
CA LYS A 27 -7.39 7.81 -5.19
C LYS A 27 -8.02 6.64 -4.41
N THR A 28 -9.08 6.90 -3.64
CA THR A 28 -9.70 5.89 -2.76
C THR A 28 -10.24 4.68 -3.53
N LEU A 29 -10.90 4.92 -4.67
CA LEU A 29 -11.49 3.84 -5.48
C LEU A 29 -10.42 2.96 -6.16
N LYS A 30 -9.35 3.59 -6.67
CA LYS A 30 -8.24 2.86 -7.30
C LYS A 30 -7.48 2.05 -6.25
N GLN A 31 -7.18 2.65 -5.10
CA GLN A 31 -6.47 1.98 -4.01
C GLN A 31 -7.27 0.81 -3.41
N GLU A 32 -8.59 0.93 -3.29
CA GLU A 32 -9.45 -0.19 -2.87
C GLU A 32 -9.42 -1.35 -3.87
N THR A 33 -9.41 -1.02 -5.16
CA THR A 33 -9.33 -2.01 -6.24
C THR A 33 -7.97 -2.71 -6.23
N ASP A 34 -6.88 -1.95 -6.13
CA ASP A 34 -5.51 -2.46 -6.09
C ASP A 34 -5.28 -3.37 -4.87
N LEU A 35 -5.75 -2.98 -3.68
CA LEU A 35 -5.71 -3.79 -2.45
C LEU A 35 -6.48 -5.11 -2.61
N LYS A 36 -7.69 -5.04 -3.16
CA LYS A 36 -8.55 -6.22 -3.34
C LYS A 36 -7.95 -7.17 -4.39
N GLU A 37 -7.39 -6.63 -5.46
CA GLU A 37 -6.71 -7.41 -6.49
C GLU A 37 -5.50 -8.13 -5.91
N PHE A 38 -4.65 -7.43 -5.16
CA PHE A 38 -3.49 -8.03 -4.51
C PHE A 38 -3.90 -9.14 -3.54
N LYS A 39 -4.90 -8.93 -2.68
CA LYS A 39 -5.39 -9.96 -1.76
C LYS A 39 -5.87 -11.22 -2.49
N ASN A 40 -6.59 -11.05 -3.60
CA ASN A 40 -7.02 -12.19 -4.41
C ASN A 40 -5.83 -12.89 -5.08
N LEU A 41 -4.81 -12.15 -5.52
CA LEU A 41 -3.57 -12.72 -6.08
C LEU A 41 -2.81 -13.53 -5.01
N LYS A 42 -2.61 -12.94 -3.83
CA LYS A 42 -1.96 -13.58 -2.69
C LYS A 42 -2.64 -14.89 -2.31
N GLU A 43 -3.96 -14.88 -2.14
CA GLU A 43 -4.76 -16.08 -1.84
C GLU A 43 -4.58 -17.18 -2.90
N LYS A 44 -4.63 -16.83 -4.18
CA LYS A 44 -4.43 -17.79 -5.28
C LYS A 44 -3.01 -18.33 -5.37
N SER A 45 -2.04 -17.61 -4.82
CA SER A 45 -0.62 -17.96 -4.88
C SER A 45 -0.17 -18.87 -3.74
N ILE A 46 -1.01 -19.11 -2.74
CA ILE A 46 -0.65 -19.93 -1.57
C ILE A 46 -0.26 -21.36 -1.99
N ASP A 47 0.94 -21.77 -1.61
CA ASP A 47 1.35 -23.17 -1.74
C ASP A 47 0.68 -24.01 -0.65
N PRO A 48 -0.09 -25.06 -0.98
CA PRO A 48 -0.78 -25.88 0.00
C PRO A 48 0.15 -26.66 0.93
N LYS A 49 1.44 -26.81 0.60
CA LYS A 49 2.42 -27.52 1.43
C LYS A 49 3.02 -26.63 2.51
N THR A 50 3.33 -25.39 2.17
CA THR A 50 4.00 -24.45 3.09
C THR A 50 3.03 -23.48 3.74
N GLY A 51 1.85 -23.26 3.15
CA GLY A 51 0.91 -22.22 3.56
C GLY A 51 1.39 -20.80 3.22
N LEU A 52 2.47 -20.66 2.45
CA LEU A 52 3.03 -19.37 2.06
C LEU A 52 2.73 -19.05 0.58
N PRO A 53 2.58 -17.76 0.22
CA PRO A 53 2.40 -17.36 -1.17
C PRO A 53 3.65 -17.63 -1.99
N LYS A 54 3.45 -18.06 -3.23
CA LYS A 54 4.51 -18.22 -4.23
C LYS A 54 4.90 -16.86 -4.81
N THR A 55 6.21 -16.64 -4.95
CA THR A 55 6.74 -15.48 -5.66
C THR A 55 6.61 -15.65 -7.17
N LEU A 56 6.71 -14.53 -7.92
CA LEU A 56 6.83 -14.57 -9.37
C LEU A 56 8.09 -15.33 -9.83
N ASP A 57 8.03 -15.87 -11.04
CA ASP A 57 9.17 -16.57 -11.66
C ASP A 57 10.34 -15.58 -11.87
N PRO A 58 11.52 -15.83 -11.28
CA PRO A 58 12.69 -14.98 -11.45
C PRO A 58 13.10 -14.76 -12.92
N HIS A 59 12.75 -15.68 -13.83
CA HIS A 59 13.05 -15.56 -15.26
C HIS A 59 12.28 -14.43 -15.97
N LEU A 60 11.25 -13.87 -15.34
CA LEU A 60 10.54 -12.69 -15.83
C LEU A 60 11.39 -11.41 -15.72
N PHE A 61 12.47 -11.44 -14.93
CA PHE A 61 13.29 -10.28 -14.59
C PHE A 61 14.73 -10.40 -15.09
N LYS A 62 15.48 -9.31 -15.01
CA LYS A 62 16.91 -9.24 -15.36
C LYS A 62 17.71 -8.57 -14.24
N GLY A 63 19.03 -8.75 -14.26
CA GLY A 63 19.95 -8.11 -13.32
C GLY A 63 19.62 -8.39 -11.84
N LYS A 64 19.69 -7.35 -11.01
CA LYS A 64 19.45 -7.45 -9.56
C LYS A 64 18.03 -7.88 -9.22
N ALA A 65 17.02 -7.47 -10.00
CA ALA A 65 15.64 -7.90 -9.79
C ALA A 65 15.54 -9.42 -9.90
N ARG A 66 16.07 -10.04 -10.98
CA ARG A 66 16.11 -11.51 -11.10
C ARG A 66 16.74 -12.18 -9.89
N GLN A 67 17.86 -11.65 -9.41
CA GLN A 67 18.54 -12.18 -8.22
C GLN A 67 17.66 -12.08 -6.96
N ALA A 68 16.98 -10.94 -6.77
CA ALA A 68 16.08 -10.74 -5.65
C ALA A 68 14.89 -11.71 -5.67
N TYR A 69 14.22 -11.88 -6.82
CA TYR A 69 13.13 -12.86 -6.97
C TYR A 69 13.62 -14.30 -6.79
N GLN A 70 14.84 -14.62 -7.23
CA GLN A 70 15.42 -15.95 -7.01
C GLN A 70 15.63 -16.22 -5.51
N ILE A 71 16.20 -15.27 -4.78
CA ILE A 71 16.36 -15.39 -3.32
C ILE A 71 15.00 -15.50 -2.64
N ALA A 72 14.04 -14.66 -3.03
CA ALA A 72 12.70 -14.69 -2.44
C ALA A 72 11.99 -16.05 -2.62
N LYS A 73 12.19 -16.69 -3.77
CA LYS A 73 11.72 -18.05 -4.04
C LYS A 73 12.42 -19.11 -3.19
N GLU A 74 13.69 -18.92 -2.86
CA GLU A 74 14.50 -19.88 -2.09
C GLU A 74 14.25 -19.81 -0.59
N ILE A 75 13.96 -18.62 -0.05
CA ILE A 75 13.79 -18.39 1.40
C ILE A 75 12.46 -17.70 1.78
N PRO A 76 11.30 -18.18 1.29
CA PRO A 76 10.02 -17.50 1.50
C PRO A 76 9.64 -17.40 2.99
N GLU A 77 9.96 -18.42 3.80
CA GLU A 77 9.70 -18.44 5.24
C GLU A 77 10.44 -17.35 6.01
N ILE A 78 11.65 -17.00 5.56
CA ILE A 78 12.43 -15.92 6.16
C ILE A 78 11.82 -14.58 5.77
N LEU A 79 11.50 -14.38 4.50
CA LEU A 79 10.93 -13.11 4.03
C LEU A 79 9.54 -12.84 4.62
N ALA A 80 8.74 -13.87 4.88
CA ALA A 80 7.44 -13.73 5.52
C ALA A 80 7.53 -13.18 6.96
N GLN A 81 8.70 -13.33 7.61
CA GLN A 81 8.96 -12.82 8.96
C GLN A 81 9.59 -11.42 8.95
N ILE A 82 10.04 -10.93 7.80
CA ILE A 82 10.70 -9.63 7.70
C ILE A 82 9.63 -8.57 7.37
N PRO A 83 9.56 -7.47 8.14
CA PRO A 83 8.64 -6.38 7.84
C PRO A 83 8.98 -5.74 6.49
N CYS A 84 7.93 -5.30 5.78
CA CYS A 84 8.11 -4.44 4.62
C CYS A 84 8.39 -3.00 5.09
N PHE A 85 9.37 -2.33 4.48
CA PHE A 85 9.75 -0.95 4.81
C PHE A 85 9.43 0.06 3.69
N CYS A 86 8.64 -0.36 2.69
CA CYS A 86 8.28 0.47 1.54
C CYS A 86 6.99 1.28 1.74
N ASP A 87 6.36 1.23 2.92
CA ASP A 87 5.05 1.84 3.21
C ASP A 87 3.96 1.49 2.17
N CYS A 88 3.99 0.24 1.67
CA CYS A 88 3.06 -0.27 0.65
C CYS A 88 1.92 -1.11 1.22
N ASP A 89 1.67 -1.03 2.53
CA ASP A 89 0.57 -1.69 3.23
C ASP A 89 -0.81 -1.31 2.68
N VAL A 90 -0.94 -0.07 2.21
CA VAL A 90 -2.16 0.43 1.55
C VAL A 90 -2.51 -0.30 0.25
N PHE A 91 -1.54 -1.00 -0.35
CA PHE A 91 -1.71 -1.88 -1.51
C PHE A 91 -1.86 -3.36 -1.14
N GLY A 92 -1.79 -3.68 0.17
CA GLY A 92 -2.04 -5.02 0.70
C GLY A 92 -0.81 -5.85 1.02
N HIS A 93 0.40 -5.29 0.90
CA HIS A 93 1.64 -5.96 1.29
C HIS A 93 1.81 -5.89 2.82
N GLU A 94 1.98 -7.04 3.45
CA GLU A 94 2.06 -7.17 4.91
C GLU A 94 3.49 -7.46 5.40
N ASN A 95 4.32 -8.10 4.57
CA ASN A 95 5.70 -8.45 4.88
C ASN A 95 6.57 -8.42 3.61
N LEU A 96 7.87 -8.64 3.74
CA LEU A 96 8.81 -8.57 2.62
C LEU A 96 8.54 -9.64 1.54
N LEU A 97 7.96 -10.79 1.88
CA LEU A 97 7.60 -11.80 0.88
C LEU A 97 6.54 -11.28 -0.09
N ASP A 98 5.60 -10.47 0.40
CA ASP A 98 4.50 -9.93 -0.40
C ASP A 98 4.99 -9.08 -1.58
N CYS A 99 6.12 -8.39 -1.42
CA CYS A 99 6.77 -7.62 -2.49
C CYS A 99 7.18 -8.46 -3.71
N PHE A 100 7.28 -9.79 -3.56
CA PHE A 100 7.70 -10.70 -4.61
C PHE A 100 6.54 -11.52 -5.20
N ILE A 101 5.31 -11.36 -4.70
CA ILE A 101 4.09 -11.97 -5.27
C ILE A 101 3.67 -11.24 -6.55
N ASP A 102 3.95 -9.95 -6.63
CA ASP A 102 3.76 -9.09 -7.80
C ASP A 102 5.11 -8.51 -8.28
N GLN A 103 5.07 -7.48 -9.12
CA GLN A 103 6.26 -6.87 -9.71
C GLN A 103 6.92 -5.79 -8.83
N HIS A 104 6.41 -5.49 -7.63
CA HIS A 104 6.88 -4.39 -6.80
C HIS A 104 8.36 -4.55 -6.42
N GLY A 105 8.81 -5.77 -6.11
CA GLY A 105 10.21 -6.07 -5.79
C GLY A 105 11.21 -5.83 -6.93
N ALA A 106 10.74 -5.49 -8.13
CA ALA A 106 11.58 -5.12 -9.26
C ALA A 106 11.99 -3.63 -9.27
N GLY A 107 11.35 -2.79 -8.45
CA GLY A 107 11.59 -1.34 -8.36
C GLY A 107 10.54 -0.50 -9.10
#